data_AF-A0A845RPP5-F1
#
_entry.id   AF-A0A845RPP5-F1
#
_cell.length_a   1.000
_cell.length_b   1.000
_cell.length_c   1.000
_cell.angle_alpha   90.00
_cell.angle_beta   90.00
_cell.angle_gamma   90.00
#
_symmetry.space_group_name_H-M   'P 1'
#
loop_
_entity.id
_entity.type
_entity.pdbx_description
1 polymer ?
#
loop_
_entity_poly.entity_id
_entity_poly.type
_entity_poly.pdbx_seq_one_letter_code
_entity_poly.pdbx_strand_id
1 'polypeptide(L)'
;MNDGIRKIALIMVFSFVFLSLGLVYWQVVKADEMLDNPANRRAIYLEERITRGGIFDRNGVVLAKTEHTADGKVRTYPQGEMFEPLLGYATVKYGSAGIEATEAETLLGMKNPSILRRIQNAFELQRTGNDLILTLDSRLQETAYQSLQGKTGAVVAIDPQNGDVLALVSQPSYDAGAIEQDWDKIIAEKDSPLVNHAFSLFPPGSIMKVVTSAAIFQAGLGTTELYDCEGSTVINGQTIQEQNDKAHGWVNYDLALAYSCNTYFAQYGIKAGVNHFLEAVSNFGFGRDIPFDQYVPISSITRDDPLPENLSLNLFAESTFGQGQVMVSPFHMALITAGVANDGKIMVPHLIDSVLDSKQNSIYQRTPEVWLTPLSKEEAEKITSGMVLAVNKGTASPGAISGAQIAAKTGSAEPGGDGDTHAWYIAFAPAENPEIAVAVLVEHGGTGGGAAAPIAKAVIEKALELKEGEN
;
A
#
# COMPACT_ATOMS: atom_id res chain seq x y z
N MET A 1 -36.33 -14.78 61.93
CA MET A 1 -36.57 -14.06 60.66
C MET A 1 -37.69 -14.78 59.94
N ASN A 2 -38.81 -14.12 59.63
CA ASN A 2 -39.97 -14.77 59.01
C ASN A 2 -39.56 -15.49 57.71
N ASP A 3 -39.96 -16.74 57.56
CA ASP A 3 -39.52 -17.62 56.46
C ASP A 3 -39.86 -17.04 55.07
N GLY A 4 -40.97 -16.29 54.98
CA GLY A 4 -41.34 -15.51 53.80
C GLY A 4 -40.37 -14.37 53.46
N ILE A 5 -39.85 -13.65 54.46
CA ILE A 5 -38.88 -12.56 54.26
C ILE A 5 -37.55 -13.11 53.75
N ARG A 6 -37.12 -14.27 54.29
CA ARG A 6 -35.88 -14.94 53.87
C ARG A 6 -35.95 -15.43 52.44
N LYS A 7 -37.09 -15.99 52.01
CA LYS A 7 -37.32 -16.42 50.62
C LYS A 7 -37.32 -15.24 49.64
N ILE A 8 -37.96 -14.13 49.98
CA ILE A 8 -37.97 -12.92 49.14
C ILE A 8 -36.56 -12.33 49.02
N ALA A 9 -35.81 -12.25 50.13
CA ALA A 9 -34.42 -11.77 50.11
C ALA A 9 -33.53 -12.67 49.24
N LEU A 10 -33.67 -13.99 49.32
CA LEU A 10 -32.93 -14.94 48.48
C LEU A 10 -33.27 -14.78 46.99
N ILE A 11 -34.55 -14.58 46.65
CA ILE A 11 -34.96 -14.32 45.27
C ILE A 11 -34.33 -13.01 44.77
N MET A 12 -34.38 -11.93 45.54
CA MET A 12 -33.78 -10.65 45.16
C MET A 12 -32.27 -10.75 44.97
N VAL A 13 -31.56 -11.43 45.88
CA VAL A 13 -30.12 -11.66 45.75
C VAL A 13 -29.81 -12.48 44.51
N PHE A 14 -30.56 -13.55 44.26
CA PHE A 14 -30.38 -14.38 43.07
C PHE A 14 -30.64 -13.60 41.77
N SER A 15 -31.69 -12.77 41.74
CA SER A 15 -31.96 -11.87 40.62
C SER A 15 -30.83 -10.85 40.40
N PHE A 16 -30.29 -10.26 41.48
CA PHE A 16 -29.16 -9.34 41.38
C PHE A 16 -27.90 -10.01 40.87
N VAL A 17 -27.60 -11.22 41.36
CA VAL A 17 -26.45 -12.02 40.88
C VAL A 17 -26.65 -12.37 39.41
N PHE A 18 -27.84 -12.80 39.00
CA PHE A 18 -28.13 -13.13 37.61
C PHE A 18 -28.02 -11.92 36.67
N LEU A 19 -28.56 -10.77 37.08
CA LEU A 19 -28.41 -9.50 36.34
C LEU A 19 -26.93 -9.08 36.27
N SER A 20 -26.18 -9.21 37.35
CA SER A 20 -24.75 -8.86 37.40
C SER A 20 -23.93 -9.78 36.48
N LEU A 21 -24.21 -11.09 36.47
CA LEU A 21 -23.59 -12.03 35.55
C LEU A 21 -23.93 -11.71 34.09
N GLY A 22 -25.19 -11.32 33.82
CA GLY A 22 -25.58 -10.82 32.50
C GLY A 22 -24.80 -9.57 32.08
N LEU A 23 -24.64 -8.60 32.99
CA LEU A 23 -23.83 -7.40 32.73
C LEU A 23 -22.36 -7.76 32.46
N VAL A 24 -21.77 -8.65 33.24
CA VAL A 24 -20.37 -9.11 33.02
C VAL A 24 -20.24 -9.81 31.67
N TYR A 25 -21.19 -10.67 31.30
CA TYR A 25 -21.19 -11.33 30.01
C TYR A 25 -21.17 -10.31 28.85
N TRP A 26 -22.07 -9.31 28.90
CA TRP A 26 -22.13 -8.29 27.85
C TRP A 26 -20.95 -7.30 27.87
N GLN A 27 -20.42 -6.96 29.05
CA GLN A 27 -19.36 -5.95 29.19
C GLN A 27 -17.93 -6.49 29.14
N VAL A 28 -17.74 -7.81 29.27
CA VAL A 28 -16.40 -8.42 29.31
C VAL A 28 -16.26 -9.52 28.26
N VAL A 29 -17.24 -10.43 28.14
CA VAL A 29 -17.13 -11.59 27.24
C VAL A 29 -17.50 -11.23 25.80
N LYS A 30 -18.54 -10.43 25.61
CA LYS A 30 -19.02 -9.96 24.30
C LYS A 30 -18.63 -8.52 23.97
N ALA A 31 -17.74 -7.91 24.77
CA ALA A 31 -17.39 -6.50 24.64
C ALA A 31 -16.76 -6.19 23.28
N ASP A 32 -15.76 -6.97 22.89
CA ASP A 32 -14.99 -6.75 21.65
C ASP A 32 -15.89 -6.95 20.42
N GLU A 33 -16.68 -8.02 20.38
CA GLU A 33 -17.64 -8.29 19.28
C GLU A 33 -18.75 -7.23 19.16
N MET A 34 -19.16 -6.61 20.27
CA MET A 34 -20.13 -5.50 20.23
C MET A 34 -19.48 -4.17 19.83
N LEU A 35 -18.19 -3.99 20.13
CA LEU A 35 -17.41 -2.82 19.72
C LEU A 35 -17.19 -2.82 18.21
N ASP A 36 -16.83 -3.97 17.64
CA ASP A 36 -16.55 -4.17 16.22
C ASP A 36 -17.81 -4.24 15.31
N ASN A 37 -19.00 -4.10 15.89
CA ASN A 37 -20.24 -4.13 15.11
C ASN A 37 -20.46 -2.82 14.33
N PRO A 38 -20.64 -2.82 13.00
CA PRO A 38 -20.89 -1.62 12.21
C PRO A 38 -22.12 -0.81 12.63
N ALA A 39 -23.09 -1.43 13.30
CA ALA A 39 -24.29 -0.77 13.83
C ALA A 39 -24.07 -0.15 15.24
N ASN A 40 -22.86 -0.22 15.79
CA ASN A 40 -22.54 0.29 17.11
C ASN A 40 -22.54 1.83 17.15
N ARG A 41 -23.68 2.39 17.53
CA ARG A 41 -23.85 3.85 17.68
C ARG A 41 -23.11 4.45 18.88
N ARG A 42 -22.48 3.64 19.75
CA ARG A 42 -21.80 4.15 20.95
C ARG A 42 -20.56 4.98 20.62
N ALA A 43 -19.81 4.62 19.58
CA ALA A 43 -18.71 5.44 19.07
C ALA A 43 -19.23 6.80 18.60
N ILE A 44 -20.33 6.81 17.83
CA ILE A 44 -21.02 8.01 17.33
C ILE A 44 -21.53 8.90 18.48
N TYR A 45 -22.15 8.33 19.53
CA TYR A 45 -22.58 9.09 20.71
C TYR A 45 -21.42 9.58 21.59
N LEU A 46 -20.27 8.90 21.56
CA LEU A 46 -19.06 9.34 22.24
C LEU A 46 -18.35 10.44 21.46
N GLU A 47 -18.42 10.47 20.13
CA GLU A 47 -17.93 11.57 19.28
C GLU A 47 -18.59 12.91 19.61
N GLU A 48 -19.85 12.93 20.06
CA GLU A 48 -20.47 14.15 20.60
C GLU A 48 -19.74 14.66 21.85
N ARG A 49 -19.19 13.77 22.69
CA ARG A 49 -18.54 14.11 23.97
C ARG A 49 -17.01 14.24 23.87
N ILE A 50 -16.37 13.49 22.97
CA ILE A 50 -14.92 13.42 22.79
C ILE A 50 -14.55 14.25 21.56
N THR A 51 -13.59 15.17 21.68
CA THR A 51 -12.99 15.83 20.53
C THR A 51 -11.98 14.88 19.93
N ARG A 52 -12.23 14.42 18.70
CA ARG A 52 -11.38 13.50 17.97
C ARG A 52 -10.00 14.14 17.73
N GLY A 53 -8.93 13.38 17.96
CA GLY A 53 -7.55 13.86 17.81
C GLY A 53 -7.23 14.24 16.37
N GLY A 54 -6.21 15.07 16.20
CA GLY A 54 -5.74 15.49 14.89
C GLY A 54 -4.93 14.40 14.18
N ILE A 55 -4.88 14.49 12.86
CA ILE A 55 -3.96 13.71 12.02
C ILE A 55 -2.99 14.71 11.40
N PHE A 56 -1.71 14.44 11.52
CA PHE A 56 -0.63 15.30 11.05
C PHE A 56 0.32 14.53 10.16
N ASP A 57 0.95 15.21 9.22
CA ASP A 57 2.08 14.67 8.46
C ASP A 57 3.37 14.67 9.31
N ARG A 58 4.47 14.14 8.77
CA ARG A 58 5.76 14.03 9.47
C ARG A 58 6.36 15.38 9.89
N ASN A 59 5.91 16.48 9.28
CA ASN A 59 6.38 17.84 9.51
C ASN A 59 5.40 18.68 10.35
N GLY A 60 4.32 18.07 10.86
CA GLY A 60 3.30 18.74 11.66
C GLY A 60 2.23 19.48 10.85
N VAL A 61 2.14 19.26 9.53
CA VAL A 61 1.05 19.78 8.72
C VAL A 61 -0.24 19.08 9.11
N VAL A 62 -1.29 19.87 9.40
CA VAL A 62 -2.60 19.33 9.78
C VAL A 62 -3.28 18.72 8.55
N LEU A 63 -3.53 17.41 8.60
CA LEU A 63 -4.23 16.64 7.57
C LEU A 63 -5.72 16.49 7.88
N ALA A 64 -6.06 16.24 9.16
CA ALA A 64 -7.43 16.23 9.64
C ALA A 64 -7.51 16.79 11.07
N LYS A 65 -8.56 17.53 11.38
CA LYS A 65 -8.80 18.07 12.74
C LYS A 65 -10.28 18.21 13.04
N THR A 66 -10.62 18.36 14.31
CA THR A 66 -11.99 18.67 14.73
C THR A 66 -12.09 20.12 15.18
N GLU A 67 -12.99 20.86 14.55
CA GLU A 67 -13.29 22.26 14.86
C GLU A 67 -14.61 22.36 15.64
N HIS A 68 -14.69 23.36 16.52
CA HIS A 68 -15.89 23.67 17.27
C HIS A 68 -16.61 24.84 16.59
N THR A 69 -17.82 24.59 16.08
CA THR A 69 -18.69 25.59 15.49
C THR A 69 -19.87 25.89 16.42
N ALA A 70 -20.70 26.89 16.07
CA ALA A 70 -21.91 27.20 16.82
C ALA A 70 -22.92 26.02 16.84
N ASP A 71 -22.88 25.18 15.81
CA ASP A 71 -23.82 24.07 15.60
C ASP A 71 -23.28 22.71 16.08
N GLY A 72 -22.03 22.65 16.54
CA GLY A 72 -21.45 21.43 17.09
C GLY A 72 -19.96 21.26 16.78
N LYS A 73 -19.50 20.00 16.77
CA LYS A 73 -18.15 19.64 16.33
C LYS A 73 -18.19 19.25 14.86
N VAL A 74 -17.25 19.76 14.07
CA VAL A 74 -17.11 19.45 12.65
C VAL A 74 -15.72 18.88 12.41
N ARG A 75 -15.63 17.73 11.73
CA ARG A 75 -14.36 17.18 11.27
C ARG A 75 -13.98 17.87 9.95
N THR A 76 -12.77 18.41 9.86
CA THR A 76 -12.28 19.13 8.67
C THR A 76 -10.98 18.53 8.16
N TYR A 77 -10.78 18.60 6.84
CA TYR A 77 -9.63 18.06 6.10
C TYR A 77 -8.96 19.19 5.32
N PRO A 78 -8.06 19.97 5.94
CA PRO A 78 -7.59 21.24 5.37
C PRO A 78 -6.79 21.11 4.07
N GLN A 79 -6.24 19.92 3.81
CA GLN A 79 -5.41 19.64 2.63
C GLN A 79 -6.24 19.18 1.41
N GLY A 80 -7.54 18.99 1.58
CA GLY A 80 -8.45 18.55 0.52
C GLY A 80 -8.13 17.16 -0.02
N GLU A 81 -8.52 16.97 -1.28
CA GLU A 81 -8.69 15.65 -1.91
C GLU A 81 -7.41 14.79 -1.95
N MET A 82 -6.22 15.38 -1.88
CA MET A 82 -4.96 14.66 -2.15
C MET A 82 -4.62 13.57 -1.12
N PHE A 83 -5.29 13.54 0.02
CA PHE A 83 -5.09 12.53 1.08
C PHE A 83 -6.27 11.58 1.28
N GLU A 84 -7.42 11.86 0.70
CA GLU A 84 -8.70 11.32 1.19
C GLU A 84 -8.97 9.84 0.88
N PRO A 85 -8.52 9.27 -0.25
CA PRO A 85 -8.63 7.84 -0.46
C PRO A 85 -7.82 7.04 0.59
N LEU A 86 -6.86 7.69 1.25
CA LEU A 86 -6.07 7.11 2.32
C LEU A 86 -6.61 7.43 3.72
N LEU A 87 -6.87 8.71 4.01
CA LEU A 87 -7.37 9.14 5.32
C LEU A 87 -8.81 8.71 5.54
N GLY A 88 -9.59 8.66 4.46
CA GLY A 88 -11.02 8.46 4.51
C GLY A 88 -11.75 9.69 5.02
N TYR A 89 -12.91 9.44 5.62
CA TYR A 89 -13.74 10.45 6.26
C TYR A 89 -14.25 9.92 7.60
N ALA A 90 -14.81 10.80 8.42
CA ALA A 90 -15.54 10.49 9.64
C ALA A 90 -16.75 11.43 9.73
N THR A 91 -17.94 10.86 9.61
CA THR A 91 -19.21 11.58 9.58
C THR A 91 -20.26 10.87 10.41
N VAL A 92 -21.24 11.64 10.92
CA VAL A 92 -22.37 11.06 11.66
C VAL A 92 -23.30 10.29 10.72
N LYS A 93 -23.48 10.77 9.49
CA LYS A 93 -24.44 10.19 8.53
C LYS A 93 -23.93 8.92 7.86
N TYR A 94 -22.67 8.91 7.41
CA TYR A 94 -22.10 7.82 6.59
C TYR A 94 -21.04 7.00 7.33
N GLY A 95 -20.75 7.30 8.60
CA GLY A 95 -19.73 6.61 9.39
C GLY A 95 -18.33 7.06 9.00
N SER A 96 -17.35 6.16 9.09
CA SER A 96 -15.94 6.44 8.81
C SER A 96 -15.30 5.46 7.83
N ALA A 97 -14.25 5.90 7.14
CA ALA A 97 -13.45 5.11 6.20
C ALA A 97 -11.94 5.39 6.38
N GLY A 98 -11.06 4.63 5.71
CA GLY A 98 -9.61 4.87 5.71
C GLY A 98 -8.97 4.85 7.11
N ILE A 99 -7.91 5.66 7.30
CA ILE A 99 -7.27 5.86 8.62
C ILE A 99 -8.26 6.35 9.68
N GLU A 100 -9.24 7.18 9.31
CA GLU A 100 -10.29 7.60 10.23
C GLU A 100 -11.08 6.39 10.75
N ALA A 101 -11.33 5.35 9.95
CA ALA A 101 -11.96 4.13 10.45
C ALA A 101 -10.99 3.25 11.25
N THR A 102 -9.83 2.93 10.69
CA THR A 102 -8.91 1.94 11.27
C THR A 102 -8.32 2.41 12.59
N GLU A 103 -8.09 3.72 12.75
CA GLU A 103 -7.55 4.32 13.97
C GLU A 103 -8.59 5.07 14.81
N ALA A 104 -9.89 4.82 14.60
CA ALA A 104 -10.96 5.47 15.34
C ALA A 104 -10.78 5.35 16.87
N GLU A 105 -10.38 4.19 17.38
CA GLU A 105 -10.15 4.02 18.81
C GLU A 105 -8.96 4.84 19.34
N THR A 106 -7.90 4.97 18.55
CA THR A 106 -6.74 5.78 18.89
C THR A 106 -7.12 7.26 18.89
N LEU A 107 -7.76 7.72 17.81
CA LEU A 107 -8.24 9.08 17.60
C LEU A 107 -9.32 9.52 18.59
N LEU A 108 -10.02 8.58 19.23
CA LEU A 108 -10.98 8.85 20.30
C LEU A 108 -10.41 8.61 21.71
N GLY A 109 -9.12 8.24 21.82
CA GLY A 109 -8.47 7.98 23.11
C GLY A 109 -9.08 6.79 23.88
N MET A 110 -9.57 5.79 23.14
CA MET A 110 -10.21 4.59 23.66
C MET A 110 -9.29 3.36 23.66
N LYS A 111 -8.22 3.36 22.86
CA LYS A 111 -7.23 2.27 22.81
C LYS A 111 -6.43 2.21 24.13
N ASN A 112 -6.42 1.05 24.78
CA ASN A 112 -5.68 0.77 26.04
C ASN A 112 -5.86 1.76 27.22
N PRO A 113 -7.08 2.07 27.70
CA PRO A 113 -7.23 2.87 28.91
C PRO A 113 -7.04 1.93 30.11
N SER A 114 -5.97 2.16 30.89
CA SER A 114 -5.81 1.53 32.20
C SER A 114 -7.08 1.74 33.05
N ILE A 115 -7.40 0.81 33.96
CA ILE A 115 -8.62 0.87 34.79
C ILE A 115 -8.74 2.21 35.53
N LEU A 116 -7.63 2.77 36.00
CA LEU A 116 -7.57 4.10 36.63
C LEU A 116 -7.91 5.22 35.65
N ARG A 117 -7.40 5.15 34.41
CA ARG A 117 -7.72 6.10 33.34
C ARG A 117 -9.19 5.99 32.96
N ARG A 118 -9.78 4.78 32.88
CA ARG A 118 -11.24 4.58 32.67
C ARG A 118 -12.11 5.26 33.75
N ILE A 119 -11.67 5.22 35.01
CA ILE A 119 -12.40 5.86 36.13
C ILE A 119 -12.23 7.38 36.08
N GLN A 120 -11.02 7.91 35.89
CA GLN A 120 -10.80 9.36 35.72
C GLN A 120 -11.57 9.92 34.50
N ASN A 121 -11.53 9.19 33.39
CA ASN A 121 -12.25 9.49 32.15
C ASN A 121 -13.77 9.53 32.32
N ALA A 122 -14.33 8.89 33.35
CA ALA A 122 -15.77 8.93 33.64
C ALA A 122 -16.19 10.25 34.31
N PHE A 123 -15.24 11.02 34.86
CA PHE A 123 -15.48 12.28 35.58
C PHE A 123 -15.00 13.54 34.81
N GLU A 124 -14.31 13.38 33.67
CA GLU A 124 -13.90 14.51 32.83
C GLU A 124 -15.04 14.96 31.88
N LEU A 125 -15.36 16.26 31.92
CA LEU A 125 -16.50 16.89 31.20
C LEU A 125 -16.29 17.06 29.69
N GLN A 126 -15.04 17.18 29.23
CA GLN A 126 -14.66 17.22 27.82
C GLN A 126 -13.33 16.46 27.67
N ARG A 127 -13.29 15.53 26.71
CA ARG A 127 -12.13 14.65 26.48
C ARG A 127 -11.60 14.90 25.08
N THR A 128 -10.29 14.99 24.93
CA THR A 128 -9.63 15.01 23.61
C THR A 128 -9.02 13.64 23.37
N GLY A 129 -9.17 13.11 22.17
CA GLY A 129 -8.50 11.88 21.75
C GLY A 129 -7.00 12.09 21.52
N ASN A 130 -6.34 11.06 21.00
CA ASN A 130 -4.91 11.13 20.71
C ASN A 130 -4.67 11.61 19.28
N ASP A 131 -3.58 12.35 19.09
CA ASP A 131 -3.14 12.79 17.78
C ASP A 131 -2.31 11.69 17.09
N LEU A 132 -2.46 11.57 15.78
CA LEU A 132 -1.65 10.69 14.94
C LEU A 132 -0.64 11.52 14.15
N ILE A 133 0.63 11.14 14.23
CA ILE A 133 1.68 11.65 13.36
C ILE A 133 1.96 10.59 12.32
N LEU A 134 1.78 10.95 11.04
CA LEU A 134 2.00 10.05 9.93
C LEU A 134 3.41 10.21 9.35
N THR A 135 3.89 9.20 8.65
CA THR A 135 5.15 9.20 7.89
C THR A 135 5.08 10.01 6.59
N LEU A 136 3.86 10.36 6.15
CA LEU A 136 3.61 11.12 4.92
C LEU A 136 4.31 12.48 4.96
N ASP A 137 4.82 12.92 3.82
CA ASP A 137 5.28 14.29 3.60
C ASP A 137 4.30 15.02 2.67
N SER A 138 3.64 16.07 3.15
CA SER A 138 2.63 16.78 2.37
C SER A 138 3.16 17.39 1.08
N ARG A 139 4.45 17.76 1.04
CA ARG A 139 5.09 18.35 -0.14
C ARG A 139 5.32 17.29 -1.23
N LEU A 140 5.67 16.07 -0.81
CA LEU A 140 5.82 14.93 -1.71
C LEU A 140 4.46 14.41 -2.19
N GLN A 141 3.48 14.32 -1.28
CA GLN A 141 2.10 13.95 -1.59
C GLN A 141 1.49 14.90 -2.65
N GLU A 142 1.65 16.22 -2.47
CA GLU A 142 1.17 17.22 -3.42
C GLU A 142 1.82 17.06 -4.79
N THR A 143 3.14 16.85 -4.84
CA THR A 143 3.86 16.62 -6.10
C THR A 143 3.35 15.38 -6.80
N ALA A 144 3.14 14.28 -6.08
CA ALA A 144 2.58 13.04 -6.61
C ALA A 144 1.15 13.23 -7.14
N TYR A 145 0.29 13.93 -6.39
CA TYR A 145 -1.10 14.22 -6.76
C TYR A 145 -1.21 15.07 -8.02
N GLN A 146 -0.45 16.17 -8.08
CA GLN A 146 -0.47 17.07 -9.23
C GLN A 146 0.11 16.40 -10.49
N SER A 147 1.08 15.50 -10.32
CA SER A 147 1.73 14.80 -11.43
C SER A 147 0.81 13.82 -12.16
N LEU A 148 -0.20 13.26 -11.49
CA LEU A 148 -1.22 12.43 -12.16
C LEU A 148 -2.10 13.23 -13.12
N GLN A 149 -2.24 14.54 -12.94
CA GLN A 149 -2.98 15.45 -13.83
C GLN A 149 -4.44 15.01 -14.10
N GLY A 150 -5.11 14.44 -13.10
CA GLY A 150 -6.50 13.97 -13.21
C GLY A 150 -6.65 12.63 -13.94
N LYS A 151 -5.56 11.92 -14.22
CA LYS A 151 -5.60 10.56 -14.74
C LYS A 151 -5.89 9.58 -13.61
N THR A 152 -6.74 8.59 -13.88
CA THR A 152 -7.00 7.48 -12.96
C THR A 152 -5.72 6.68 -12.73
N GLY A 153 -5.38 6.43 -11.46
CA GLY A 153 -4.15 5.73 -11.11
C GLY A 153 -3.69 6.00 -9.68
N ALA A 154 -2.46 5.60 -9.41
CA ALA A 154 -1.87 5.69 -8.09
C ALA A 154 -0.37 5.95 -8.13
N VAL A 155 0.13 6.60 -7.07
CA VAL A 155 1.56 6.83 -6.83
C VAL A 155 1.86 6.46 -5.39
N VAL A 156 2.83 5.58 -5.18
CA VAL A 156 3.29 5.17 -3.85
C VAL A 156 4.78 5.43 -3.77
N ALA A 157 5.22 6.10 -2.71
CA ALA A 157 6.62 6.42 -2.43
C ALA A 157 6.99 5.99 -1.01
N ILE A 158 8.06 5.22 -0.88
CA ILE A 158 8.48 4.55 0.36
C ILE A 158 9.97 4.82 0.59
N ASP A 159 10.34 5.13 1.83
CA ASP A 159 11.74 5.11 2.25
C ASP A 159 12.20 3.64 2.39
N PRO A 160 13.17 3.19 1.57
CA PRO A 160 13.57 1.80 1.55
C PRO A 160 14.27 1.32 2.83
N GLN A 161 14.82 2.24 3.64
CA GLN A 161 15.65 1.91 4.79
C GLN A 161 14.83 1.61 6.06
N ASN A 162 13.66 2.24 6.20
CA ASN A 162 12.82 2.14 7.40
C ASN A 162 11.38 1.64 7.12
N GLY A 163 10.92 1.67 5.85
CA GLY A 163 9.56 1.31 5.47
C GLY A 163 8.54 2.44 5.67
N ASP A 164 8.97 3.68 5.86
CA ASP A 164 8.08 4.84 5.96
C ASP A 164 7.35 5.03 4.62
N VAL A 165 6.02 5.12 4.66
CA VAL A 165 5.24 5.54 3.49
C VAL A 165 5.25 7.06 3.42
N LEU A 166 6.01 7.63 2.49
CA LEU A 166 6.21 9.08 2.37
C LEU A 166 5.14 9.76 1.50
N ALA A 167 4.61 9.03 0.51
CA ALA A 167 3.46 9.47 -0.26
C ALA A 167 2.63 8.26 -0.71
N LEU A 168 1.31 8.39 -0.68
CA LEU A 168 0.37 7.38 -1.18
C LEU A 168 -0.86 8.09 -1.74
N VAL A 169 -0.87 8.23 -3.05
CA VAL A 169 -1.87 8.98 -3.82
C VAL A 169 -2.71 8.01 -4.65
N SER A 170 -4.00 8.30 -4.74
CA SER A 170 -4.97 7.65 -5.61
C SER A 170 -5.80 8.72 -6.32
N GLN A 171 -6.03 8.56 -7.63
CA GLN A 171 -6.97 9.36 -8.41
C GLN A 171 -7.94 8.45 -9.20
N PRO A 172 -9.22 8.85 -9.38
CA PRO A 172 -9.82 10.07 -8.84
C PRO A 172 -9.93 10.04 -7.31
N SER A 173 -10.12 11.23 -6.73
CA SER A 173 -10.32 11.43 -5.30
C SER A 173 -11.69 12.09 -5.07
N TYR A 174 -11.99 12.47 -3.84
CA TYR A 174 -13.20 13.19 -3.44
C TYR A 174 -12.84 14.31 -2.46
N ASP A 175 -13.84 15.06 -1.97
CA ASP A 175 -13.70 16.02 -0.86
C ASP A 175 -14.47 15.51 0.38
N ALA A 176 -13.73 15.18 1.44
CA ALA A 176 -14.20 14.57 2.67
C ALA A 176 -14.89 15.61 3.56
N GLY A 177 -14.60 16.90 3.36
CA GLY A 177 -15.31 18.01 3.97
C GLY A 177 -16.71 18.21 3.36
N ALA A 178 -16.90 17.82 2.10
CA ALA A 178 -18.17 17.89 1.37
C ALA A 178 -18.88 16.52 1.19
N ILE A 179 -18.34 15.45 1.79
CA ILE A 179 -18.81 14.07 1.59
C ILE A 179 -20.31 13.89 1.89
N GLU A 180 -20.85 14.60 2.89
CA GLU A 180 -22.26 14.45 3.24
C GLU A 180 -23.20 15.04 2.17
N GLN A 181 -22.76 16.12 1.52
CA GLN A 181 -23.46 16.83 0.46
C GLN A 181 -23.30 16.12 -0.89
N ASP A 182 -22.10 15.63 -1.18
CA ASP A 182 -21.71 15.11 -2.49
C ASP A 182 -21.82 13.58 -2.60
N TRP A 183 -22.29 12.90 -1.56
CA TRP A 183 -22.37 11.43 -1.49
C TRP A 183 -22.92 10.77 -2.75
N ASP A 184 -24.11 11.18 -3.20
CA ASP A 184 -24.79 10.59 -4.36
C ASP A 184 -24.00 10.79 -5.67
N LYS A 185 -23.25 11.88 -5.77
CA LYS A 185 -22.35 12.16 -6.91
C LYS A 185 -21.12 11.26 -6.87
N ILE A 186 -20.49 11.16 -5.70
CA ILE A 186 -19.25 10.38 -5.47
C ILE A 186 -19.48 8.90 -5.73
N ILE A 187 -20.57 8.32 -5.21
CA ILE A 187 -20.88 6.88 -5.41
C ILE A 187 -21.31 6.54 -6.84
N ALA A 188 -21.80 7.53 -7.60
CA ALA A 188 -22.23 7.35 -8.98
C ALA A 188 -21.09 7.54 -10.00
N GLU A 189 -19.92 8.01 -9.53
CA GLU A 189 -18.78 8.28 -10.38
C GLU A 189 -18.12 6.99 -10.87
N LYS A 190 -17.88 6.92 -12.19
CA LYS A 190 -17.49 5.69 -12.89
C LYS A 190 -16.18 5.09 -12.35
N ASP A 191 -15.22 5.94 -12.03
CA ASP A 191 -13.86 5.54 -11.67
C ASP A 191 -13.66 5.40 -10.15
N SER A 192 -14.78 5.32 -9.41
CA SER A 192 -14.84 4.92 -8.00
C SER A 192 -13.90 5.70 -7.07
N PRO A 193 -14.11 7.01 -6.86
CA PRO A 193 -13.24 7.88 -6.06
C PRO A 193 -13.06 7.45 -4.59
N LEU A 194 -13.99 6.66 -4.04
CA LEU A 194 -13.86 6.09 -2.69
C LEU A 194 -12.85 4.93 -2.60
N VAL A 195 -12.46 4.35 -3.74
CA VAL A 195 -11.49 3.26 -3.81
C VAL A 195 -10.09 3.85 -3.79
N ASN A 196 -9.23 3.28 -2.94
CA ASN A 196 -7.81 3.58 -2.97
C ASN A 196 -7.12 2.68 -4.01
N HIS A 197 -6.90 3.23 -5.21
CA HIS A 197 -6.28 2.54 -6.34
C HIS A 197 -4.83 2.11 -6.07
N ALA A 198 -4.17 2.67 -5.04
CA ALA A 198 -2.86 2.17 -4.60
C ALA A 198 -2.91 0.76 -4.01
N PHE A 199 -4.09 0.31 -3.55
CA PHE A 199 -4.33 -1.02 -3.00
C PHE A 199 -5.07 -1.96 -3.96
N SER A 200 -5.71 -1.41 -4.99
CA SER A 200 -6.34 -2.18 -6.06
C SER A 200 -5.32 -3.07 -6.77
N LEU A 201 -5.77 -4.24 -7.23
CA LEU A 201 -4.91 -5.23 -7.89
C LEU A 201 -4.99 -5.06 -9.41
N PHE A 202 -3.84 -5.07 -10.07
CA PHE A 202 -3.72 -4.94 -11.51
C PHE A 202 -2.68 -5.93 -12.05
N PRO A 203 -2.77 -6.31 -13.34
CA PRO A 203 -1.71 -7.09 -13.95
C PRO A 203 -0.39 -6.27 -13.95
N PRO A 204 0.74 -6.84 -13.49
CA PRO A 204 2.01 -6.10 -13.42
C PRO A 204 2.65 -5.88 -14.79
N GLY A 205 2.43 -6.81 -15.72
CA GLY A 205 3.23 -6.89 -16.94
C GLY A 205 4.73 -6.94 -16.60
N SER A 206 5.53 -6.21 -17.39
CA SER A 206 7.00 -6.35 -17.35
C SER A 206 7.71 -5.97 -16.04
N ILE A 207 7.04 -5.31 -15.07
CA ILE A 207 7.66 -5.10 -13.74
C ILE A 207 7.79 -6.41 -12.95
N MET A 208 6.99 -7.45 -13.28
CA MET A 208 7.11 -8.80 -12.69
C MET A 208 8.46 -9.45 -12.96
N LYS A 209 9.17 -9.03 -14.01
CA LYS A 209 10.50 -9.54 -14.35
C LYS A 209 11.53 -9.30 -13.25
N VAL A 210 11.30 -8.30 -12.38
CA VAL A 210 12.10 -8.09 -11.16
C VAL A 210 11.96 -9.28 -10.21
N VAL A 211 10.73 -9.73 -9.97
CA VAL A 211 10.45 -10.91 -9.13
C VAL A 211 10.96 -12.19 -9.79
N THR A 212 10.71 -12.38 -11.08
CA THR A 212 11.21 -13.53 -11.86
C THR A 212 12.73 -13.62 -11.87
N SER A 213 13.44 -12.49 -11.78
CA SER A 213 14.90 -12.48 -11.71
C SER A 213 15.43 -13.25 -10.49
N ALA A 214 14.75 -13.16 -9.34
CA ALA A 214 15.11 -13.92 -8.16
C ALA A 214 15.02 -15.44 -8.40
N ALA A 215 13.96 -15.90 -9.07
CA ALA A 215 13.82 -17.31 -9.41
C ALA A 215 14.97 -17.80 -10.32
N ILE A 216 15.37 -16.97 -11.29
CA ILE A 216 16.48 -17.28 -12.20
C ILE A 216 17.80 -17.42 -11.42
N PHE A 217 18.06 -16.51 -10.47
CA PHE A 217 19.29 -16.53 -9.67
C PHE A 217 19.31 -17.70 -8.67
N GLN A 218 18.18 -17.96 -7.99
CA GLN A 218 18.03 -19.06 -7.05
C GLN A 218 18.19 -20.44 -7.71
N ALA A 219 17.80 -20.55 -8.99
CA ALA A 219 18.05 -21.73 -9.81
C ALA A 219 19.53 -21.88 -10.25
N GLY A 220 20.39 -20.92 -9.93
CA GLY A 220 21.81 -20.92 -10.28
C GLY A 220 22.09 -20.67 -11.77
N LEU A 221 21.15 -20.05 -12.49
CA LEU A 221 21.33 -19.77 -13.92
C LEU A 221 22.29 -18.59 -14.14
N GLY A 222 23.21 -18.75 -15.08
CA GLY A 222 24.20 -17.72 -15.41
C GLY A 222 23.56 -16.47 -16.01
N THR A 223 24.03 -15.29 -15.61
CA THR A 223 23.53 -13.99 -16.10
C THR A 223 24.26 -13.46 -17.32
N THR A 224 25.39 -14.08 -17.69
CA THR A 224 26.25 -13.66 -18.80
C THR A 224 26.02 -14.43 -20.09
N GLU A 225 25.24 -15.52 -20.03
CA GLU A 225 24.86 -16.31 -21.20
C GLU A 225 24.08 -15.42 -22.17
N LEU A 226 24.45 -15.48 -23.46
CA LEU A 226 23.74 -14.77 -24.51
C LEU A 226 22.52 -15.59 -24.95
N TYR A 227 21.41 -14.89 -25.12
CA TYR A 227 20.16 -15.40 -25.63
C TYR A 227 19.76 -14.62 -26.89
N ASP A 228 19.40 -15.32 -27.95
CA ASP A 228 18.98 -14.68 -29.20
C ASP A 228 17.48 -14.38 -29.16
N CYS A 229 17.14 -13.11 -28.97
CA CYS A 229 15.76 -12.65 -29.00
C CYS A 229 15.32 -12.37 -30.44
N GLU A 230 14.68 -13.35 -31.07
CA GLU A 230 14.13 -13.27 -32.44
C GLU A 230 12.79 -12.48 -32.53
N GLY A 231 12.31 -11.92 -31.42
CA GLY A 231 11.06 -11.13 -31.36
C GLY A 231 9.82 -11.97 -30.99
N SER A 232 9.91 -13.30 -31.09
CA SER A 232 8.90 -14.21 -30.55
C SER A 232 9.52 -15.56 -30.18
N THR A 233 8.80 -16.36 -29.40
CA THR A 233 9.15 -17.75 -29.12
C THR A 233 7.88 -18.60 -28.97
N VAL A 234 7.99 -19.91 -29.18
CA VAL A 234 6.87 -20.85 -29.00
C VAL A 234 7.13 -21.74 -27.80
N ILE A 235 6.26 -21.64 -26.80
CA ILE A 235 6.30 -22.46 -25.59
C ILE A 235 5.03 -23.30 -25.56
N ASN A 236 5.17 -24.63 -25.61
CA ASN A 236 4.06 -25.57 -25.50
C ASN A 236 2.85 -25.23 -26.42
N GLY A 237 3.16 -24.88 -27.67
CA GLY A 237 2.17 -24.52 -28.70
C GLY A 237 1.62 -23.08 -28.61
N GLN A 238 2.01 -22.30 -27.61
CA GLN A 238 1.66 -20.89 -27.47
C GLN A 238 2.79 -19.99 -27.95
N THR A 239 2.46 -19.00 -28.78
CA THR A 239 3.41 -17.96 -29.20
C THR A 239 3.45 -16.85 -28.15
N ILE A 240 4.65 -16.53 -27.66
CA ILE A 240 4.95 -15.37 -26.83
C ILE A 240 5.69 -14.36 -27.69
N GLN A 241 5.16 -13.14 -27.76
CA GLN A 241 5.71 -12.05 -28.58
C GLN A 241 6.40 -11.00 -27.72
N GLU A 242 7.41 -10.36 -28.30
CA GLU A 242 7.94 -9.10 -27.80
C GLU A 242 6.97 -7.96 -28.12
N GLN A 243 7.04 -6.88 -27.34
CA GLN A 243 6.23 -5.69 -27.61
C GLN A 243 6.59 -5.12 -29.00
N ASN A 244 5.56 -4.86 -29.81
CA ASN A 244 5.68 -4.39 -31.21
C ASN A 244 6.49 -5.33 -32.12
N ASP A 245 6.52 -6.64 -31.84
CA ASP A 245 7.24 -7.67 -32.61
C ASP A 245 8.75 -7.36 -32.79
N LYS A 246 9.33 -6.58 -31.87
CA LYS A 246 10.71 -6.13 -31.98
C LYS A 246 11.68 -7.20 -31.50
N ALA A 247 12.51 -7.71 -32.41
CA ALA A 247 13.68 -8.50 -32.06
C ALA A 247 14.73 -7.65 -31.33
N HIS A 248 15.25 -8.15 -30.20
CA HIS A 248 16.34 -7.51 -29.46
C HIS A 248 17.71 -8.06 -29.85
N GLY A 249 17.76 -9.16 -30.62
CA GLY A 249 18.99 -9.86 -30.95
C GLY A 249 19.63 -10.51 -29.72
N TRP A 250 20.95 -10.62 -29.72
CA TRP A 250 21.69 -11.22 -28.62
C TRP A 250 21.67 -10.34 -27.36
N VAL A 251 21.03 -10.84 -26.31
CA VAL A 251 20.95 -10.20 -24.99
C VAL A 251 21.48 -11.14 -23.90
N ASN A 252 22.17 -10.59 -22.91
CA ASN A 252 22.40 -11.25 -21.63
C ASN A 252 21.30 -10.83 -20.63
N TYR A 253 21.37 -11.27 -19.37
CA TYR A 253 20.38 -10.89 -18.35
C TYR A 253 20.19 -9.37 -18.23
N ASP A 254 21.29 -8.61 -18.15
CA ASP A 254 21.22 -7.16 -17.95
C ASP A 254 20.50 -6.46 -19.10
N LEU A 255 20.83 -6.84 -20.34
CA LEU A 255 20.17 -6.32 -21.55
C LEU A 255 18.73 -6.82 -21.65
N ALA A 256 18.44 -8.05 -21.27
CA ALA A 256 17.09 -8.60 -21.27
C ALA A 256 16.18 -7.85 -20.30
N LEU A 257 16.66 -7.51 -19.09
CA LEU A 257 15.91 -6.69 -18.13
C LEU A 257 15.77 -5.25 -18.65
N ALA A 258 16.84 -4.67 -19.19
CA ALA A 258 16.87 -3.29 -19.69
C ALA A 258 15.97 -3.05 -20.91
N TYR A 259 15.97 -3.98 -21.86
CA TYR A 259 15.11 -3.97 -23.05
C TYR A 259 13.76 -4.63 -22.82
N SER A 260 13.54 -5.19 -21.62
CA SER A 260 12.29 -5.81 -21.23
C SER A 260 11.90 -7.00 -22.13
N CYS A 261 12.86 -7.87 -22.46
CA CYS A 261 12.68 -9.01 -23.36
C CYS A 261 11.73 -10.10 -22.77
N ASN A 262 10.48 -10.17 -23.25
CA ASN A 262 9.50 -11.17 -22.83
C ASN A 262 9.97 -12.60 -23.05
N THR A 263 10.54 -12.87 -24.22
CA THR A 263 10.93 -14.22 -24.63
C THR A 263 12.09 -14.75 -23.79
N TYR A 264 13.04 -13.90 -23.39
CA TYR A 264 14.10 -14.25 -22.44
C TYR A 264 13.49 -14.67 -21.09
N PHE A 265 12.64 -13.84 -20.50
CA PHE A 265 12.07 -14.12 -19.17
C PHE A 265 11.12 -15.33 -19.18
N ALA A 266 10.39 -15.55 -20.28
CA ALA A 266 9.60 -16.76 -20.46
C ALA A 266 10.47 -18.02 -20.50
N GLN A 267 11.54 -18.03 -21.31
CA GLN A 267 12.41 -19.19 -21.43
C GLN A 267 13.26 -19.43 -20.18
N TYR A 268 13.90 -18.39 -19.63
CA TYR A 268 14.74 -18.51 -18.44
C TYR A 268 13.91 -18.72 -17.17
N GLY A 269 12.70 -18.16 -17.10
CA GLY A 269 11.76 -18.46 -16.03
C GLY A 269 11.36 -19.94 -16.04
N ILE A 270 11.01 -20.50 -17.19
CA ILE A 270 10.74 -21.94 -17.33
C ILE A 270 11.97 -22.79 -17.01
N LYS A 271 13.16 -22.37 -17.48
CA LYS A 271 14.43 -23.05 -17.19
C LYS A 271 14.75 -23.05 -15.70
N ALA A 272 14.42 -21.98 -14.98
CA ALA A 272 14.52 -21.90 -13.53
C ALA A 272 13.55 -22.88 -12.85
N GLY A 273 12.38 -23.11 -13.44
CA GLY A 273 11.40 -24.09 -12.98
C GLY A 273 10.35 -23.50 -12.04
N VAL A 274 9.18 -24.14 -12.02
CA VAL A 274 7.98 -23.62 -11.33
C VAL A 274 8.19 -23.47 -9.82
N ASN A 275 8.97 -24.36 -9.20
CA ASN A 275 9.22 -24.31 -7.76
C ASN A 275 10.02 -23.06 -7.37
N HIS A 276 11.12 -22.77 -8.08
CA HIS A 276 11.90 -21.55 -7.84
C HIS A 276 11.11 -20.29 -8.14
N PHE A 277 10.22 -20.32 -9.14
CA PHE A 277 9.31 -19.20 -9.40
C PHE A 277 8.31 -18.99 -8.25
N LEU A 278 7.62 -20.04 -7.80
CA LEU A 278 6.64 -19.96 -6.72
C LEU A 278 7.29 -19.61 -5.36
N GLU A 279 8.52 -20.07 -5.12
CA GLU A 279 9.32 -19.68 -3.97
C GLU A 279 9.69 -18.19 -4.03
N ALA A 280 10.18 -17.71 -5.18
CA ALA A 280 10.52 -16.30 -5.36
C ALA A 280 9.29 -15.39 -5.11
N VAL A 281 8.15 -15.65 -5.77
CA VAL A 281 6.94 -14.83 -5.57
C VAL A 281 6.46 -14.86 -4.11
N SER A 282 6.54 -16.02 -3.44
CA SER A 282 6.18 -16.12 -2.01
C SER A 282 7.12 -15.29 -1.14
N ASN A 283 8.42 -15.35 -1.40
CA ASN A 283 9.44 -14.60 -0.68
C ASN A 283 9.32 -13.08 -0.86
N PHE A 284 8.74 -12.63 -1.97
CA PHE A 284 8.39 -11.23 -2.19
C PHE A 284 7.04 -10.81 -1.57
N GLY A 285 6.24 -11.75 -1.05
CA GLY A 285 5.00 -11.43 -0.35
C GLY A 285 3.71 -11.72 -1.12
N PHE A 286 3.76 -12.43 -2.26
CA PHE A 286 2.53 -12.92 -2.90
C PHE A 286 1.85 -13.99 -2.04
N GLY A 287 0.52 -14.00 -2.03
CA GLY A 287 -0.28 -14.95 -1.26
C GLY A 287 -0.30 -14.76 0.25
N ARG A 288 0.17 -13.61 0.78
CA ARG A 288 0.14 -13.29 2.21
C ARG A 288 -0.34 -11.87 2.47
N ASP A 289 -0.83 -11.63 3.69
CA ASP A 289 -1.16 -10.30 4.17
C ASP A 289 0.11 -9.43 4.30
N ILE A 290 -0.02 -8.16 3.94
CA ILE A 290 1.02 -7.15 4.17
C ILE A 290 0.80 -6.55 5.56
N PRO A 291 1.79 -6.61 6.49
CA PRO A 291 1.66 -6.06 7.84
C PRO A 291 1.68 -4.52 7.83
N PHE A 292 0.56 -3.93 7.47
CA PHE A 292 0.38 -2.48 7.30
C PHE A 292 -0.78 -1.94 8.15
N ASP A 293 -0.80 -0.62 8.38
CA ASP A 293 -1.81 0.04 9.21
C ASP A 293 -3.22 0.03 8.59
N GLN A 294 -3.33 -0.38 7.31
CA GLN A 294 -4.59 -0.60 6.61
C GLN A 294 -4.58 -1.94 5.89
N TYR A 295 -5.77 -2.49 5.63
CA TYR A 295 -5.91 -3.70 4.84
C TYR A 295 -5.49 -3.44 3.39
N VAL A 296 -4.60 -4.29 2.87
CA VAL A 296 -4.19 -4.30 1.47
C VAL A 296 -4.59 -5.65 0.87
N PRO A 297 -5.36 -5.69 -0.23
CA PRO A 297 -5.70 -6.92 -0.91
C PRO A 297 -4.45 -7.75 -1.27
N ILE A 298 -4.53 -9.06 -1.01
CA ILE A 298 -3.45 -10.01 -1.27
C ILE A 298 -3.16 -10.07 -2.77
N SER A 299 -1.90 -9.87 -3.14
CA SER A 299 -1.44 -10.08 -4.52
C SER A 299 -1.35 -11.56 -4.85
N SER A 300 -1.71 -11.93 -6.07
CA SER A 300 -1.94 -13.31 -6.48
C SER A 300 -1.22 -13.69 -7.78
N ILE A 301 -0.96 -14.98 -7.94
CA ILE A 301 -0.46 -15.59 -9.18
C ILE A 301 -1.61 -16.17 -10.01
N THR A 302 -2.69 -16.60 -9.38
CA THR A 302 -3.90 -17.08 -10.06
C THR A 302 -5.16 -16.44 -9.50
N ARG A 303 -6.29 -16.62 -10.19
CA ARG A 303 -7.59 -16.05 -9.78
C ARG A 303 -8.20 -16.76 -8.57
N ASP A 304 -8.04 -18.09 -8.49
CA ASP A 304 -8.72 -18.92 -7.49
C ASP A 304 -7.85 -19.19 -6.26
N ASP A 305 -6.52 -19.25 -6.46
CA ASP A 305 -5.53 -19.45 -5.40
C ASP A 305 -4.43 -18.38 -5.52
N PRO A 306 -4.29 -17.48 -4.52
CA PRO A 306 -3.26 -16.47 -4.53
C PRO A 306 -1.84 -17.00 -4.74
N LEU A 307 -1.55 -18.19 -4.23
CA LEU A 307 -0.25 -18.84 -4.36
C LEU A 307 -0.42 -20.36 -4.54
N PRO A 308 -0.63 -20.84 -5.78
CA PRO A 308 -0.87 -22.25 -6.03
C PRO A 308 0.39 -23.10 -5.82
N GLU A 309 0.22 -24.39 -5.57
CA GLU A 309 1.33 -25.35 -5.48
C GLU A 309 1.98 -25.66 -6.83
N ASN A 310 1.27 -25.44 -7.95
CA ASN A 310 1.76 -25.69 -9.30
C ASN A 310 1.02 -24.85 -10.34
N LEU A 311 1.59 -24.71 -11.53
CA LEU A 311 1.03 -23.99 -12.66
C LEU A 311 1.07 -24.85 -13.93
N SER A 312 0.08 -24.67 -14.82
CA SER A 312 0.21 -25.19 -16.18
C SER A 312 1.38 -24.50 -16.88
N LEU A 313 2.06 -25.19 -17.80
CA LEU A 313 3.27 -24.64 -18.43
C LEU A 313 3.02 -23.31 -19.15
N ASN A 314 1.86 -23.14 -19.78
CA ASN A 314 1.49 -21.90 -20.46
C ASN A 314 1.25 -20.76 -19.48
N LEU A 315 0.46 -20.99 -18.43
CA LEU A 315 0.20 -19.98 -17.40
C LEU A 315 1.50 -19.61 -16.66
N PHE A 316 2.36 -20.60 -16.40
CA PHE A 316 3.68 -20.36 -15.84
C PHE A 316 4.52 -19.45 -16.75
N ALA A 317 4.60 -19.78 -18.05
CA ALA A 317 5.30 -18.96 -19.03
C ALA A 317 4.82 -17.51 -19.00
N GLU A 318 3.51 -17.27 -19.08
CA GLU A 318 2.90 -15.93 -19.03
C GLU A 318 3.21 -15.21 -17.71
N SER A 319 3.11 -15.91 -16.58
CA SER A 319 3.34 -15.36 -15.25
C SER A 319 4.77 -14.83 -15.08
N THR A 320 5.76 -15.47 -15.71
CA THR A 320 7.18 -15.07 -15.59
C THR A 320 7.48 -13.67 -16.15
N PHE A 321 6.64 -13.14 -17.03
CA PHE A 321 6.75 -11.76 -17.52
C PHE A 321 5.54 -10.89 -17.15
N GLY A 322 4.74 -11.36 -16.17
CA GLY A 322 3.67 -10.61 -15.53
C GLY A 322 2.36 -10.55 -16.28
N GLN A 323 2.10 -11.55 -17.14
CA GLN A 323 0.82 -11.75 -17.82
C GLN A 323 0.09 -12.98 -17.25
N GLY A 324 -1.02 -13.35 -17.87
CA GLY A 324 -1.84 -14.49 -17.46
C GLY A 324 -2.84 -14.10 -16.38
N GLN A 325 -2.58 -14.50 -15.14
CA GLN A 325 -3.48 -14.28 -14.00
C GLN A 325 -2.82 -13.56 -12.82
N VAL A 326 -1.58 -13.09 -12.99
CA VAL A 326 -0.85 -12.39 -11.94
C VAL A 326 -1.49 -11.03 -11.67
N MET A 327 -1.76 -10.74 -10.41
CA MET A 327 -2.39 -9.50 -9.96
C MET A 327 -1.64 -8.93 -8.77
N VAL A 328 -1.27 -7.65 -8.82
CA VAL A 328 -0.48 -6.97 -7.78
C VAL A 328 -0.92 -5.52 -7.61
N SER A 329 -0.81 -4.98 -6.40
CA SER A 329 -1.12 -3.58 -6.13
C SER A 329 0.10 -2.65 -6.34
N PRO A 330 -0.11 -1.37 -6.67
CA PRO A 330 0.96 -0.38 -6.69
C PRO A 330 1.72 -0.31 -5.37
N PHE A 331 1.01 -0.43 -4.24
CA PHE A 331 1.61 -0.47 -2.92
C PHE A 331 2.58 -1.66 -2.76
N HIS A 332 2.16 -2.87 -3.13
CA HIS A 332 3.03 -4.05 -3.05
C HIS A 332 4.23 -3.93 -4.00
N MET A 333 4.05 -3.40 -5.20
CA MET A 333 5.18 -3.15 -6.12
C MET A 333 6.16 -2.10 -5.60
N ALA A 334 5.69 -1.09 -4.86
CA ALA A 334 6.59 -0.15 -4.17
C ALA A 334 7.42 -0.85 -3.09
N LEU A 335 6.84 -1.78 -2.33
CA LEU A 335 7.58 -2.60 -1.33
C LEU A 335 8.62 -3.50 -1.98
N ILE A 336 8.27 -4.18 -3.07
CA ILE A 336 9.21 -5.00 -3.85
C ILE A 336 10.39 -4.14 -4.34
N THR A 337 10.09 -2.94 -4.84
CA THR A 337 11.10 -1.98 -5.32
C THR A 337 11.98 -1.48 -4.18
N ALA A 338 11.39 -1.16 -3.02
CA ALA A 338 12.11 -0.81 -1.80
C ALA A 338 13.01 -1.96 -1.32
N GLY A 339 12.57 -3.21 -1.46
CA GLY A 339 13.37 -4.39 -1.14
C GLY A 339 14.63 -4.51 -2.00
N VAL A 340 14.51 -4.29 -3.31
CA VAL A 340 15.68 -4.24 -4.22
C VAL A 340 16.62 -3.10 -3.81
N ALA A 341 16.06 -1.94 -3.50
CA ALA A 341 16.81 -0.76 -3.07
C ALA A 341 17.54 -0.95 -1.72
N ASN A 342 17.02 -1.81 -0.85
CA ASN A 342 17.54 -2.04 0.50
C ASN A 342 18.29 -3.39 0.62
N ASP A 343 19.19 -3.66 -0.32
CA ASP A 343 20.06 -4.85 -0.33
C ASP A 343 19.27 -6.19 -0.22
N GLY A 344 18.05 -6.23 -0.74
CA GLY A 344 17.19 -7.41 -0.73
C GLY A 344 16.26 -7.54 0.48
N LYS A 345 16.19 -6.53 1.37
CA LYS A 345 15.33 -6.53 2.57
C LYS A 345 14.11 -5.64 2.39
N ILE A 346 12.91 -6.21 2.50
CA ILE A 346 11.67 -5.43 2.54
C ILE A 346 11.37 -5.09 4.00
N MET A 347 11.28 -3.79 4.30
CA MET A 347 10.91 -3.31 5.64
C MET A 347 9.40 -3.46 5.87
N VAL A 348 8.98 -3.62 7.13
CA VAL A 348 7.56 -3.58 7.50
C VAL A 348 7.04 -2.16 7.22
N PRO A 349 6.12 -1.97 6.26
CA PRO A 349 5.65 -0.63 5.95
C PRO A 349 4.78 -0.07 7.07
N HIS A 350 4.78 1.26 7.19
CA HIS A 350 3.89 1.94 8.12
C HIS A 350 3.58 3.37 7.66
N LEU A 351 2.38 3.81 8.02
CA LEU A 351 1.91 5.19 7.95
C LEU A 351 2.00 5.88 9.30
N ILE A 352 1.74 5.17 10.40
CA ILE A 352 1.72 5.78 11.74
C ILE A 352 3.14 5.77 12.31
N ASP A 353 3.79 6.94 12.30
CA ASP A 353 5.09 7.12 12.94
C ASP A 353 4.93 7.13 14.47
N SER A 354 4.02 7.97 14.97
CA SER A 354 3.81 8.14 16.40
C SER A 354 2.38 8.53 16.78
N VAL A 355 2.04 8.28 18.04
CA VAL A 355 0.76 8.69 18.65
C VAL A 355 1.04 9.56 19.86
N LEU A 356 0.42 10.74 19.88
CA LEU A 356 0.58 11.71 20.97
C LEU A 356 -0.72 11.79 21.80
N ASP A 357 -0.58 11.79 23.12
CA ASP A 357 -1.74 12.01 24.00
C ASP A 357 -2.19 13.48 24.03
N SER A 358 -3.27 13.78 24.75
CA SER A 358 -3.80 15.16 24.89
C SER A 358 -2.83 16.15 25.55
N LYS A 359 -1.71 15.67 26.12
CA LYS A 359 -0.63 16.48 26.69
C LYS A 359 0.62 16.50 25.80
N GLN A 360 0.51 15.97 24.58
CA GLN A 360 1.58 15.85 23.59
C GLN A 360 2.73 14.93 24.04
N ASN A 361 2.46 13.97 24.94
CA ASN A 361 3.43 12.90 25.22
C ASN A 361 3.30 11.80 24.18
N SER A 362 4.42 11.34 23.63
CA SER A 362 4.44 10.15 22.78
C SER A 362 4.09 8.92 23.62
N ILE A 363 3.02 8.23 23.21
CA ILE A 363 2.55 6.97 23.83
C ILE A 363 2.80 5.75 22.92
N TYR A 364 3.23 6.01 21.68
CA TYR A 364 3.62 5.02 20.69
C TYR A 364 4.59 5.68 19.72
N GLN A 365 5.64 4.96 19.36
CA GLN A 365 6.59 5.30 18.31
C GLN A 365 6.92 4.03 17.54
N ARG A 366 6.87 4.07 16.21
CA ARG A 366 7.28 2.94 15.39
C ARG A 366 8.80 2.74 15.47
N THR A 367 9.23 1.48 15.50
CA THR A 367 10.63 1.11 15.29
C THR A 367 10.72 0.33 13.97
N PRO A 368 11.67 0.66 13.08
CA PRO A 368 11.85 -0.08 11.84
C PRO A 368 12.17 -1.56 12.06
N GLU A 369 11.52 -2.42 11.29
CA GLU A 369 11.70 -3.87 11.33
C GLU A 369 11.73 -4.43 9.91
N VAL A 370 12.51 -5.50 9.69
CA VAL A 370 12.55 -6.21 8.40
C VAL A 370 11.35 -7.16 8.33
N TRP A 371 10.55 -7.06 7.28
CA TRP A 371 9.46 -8.00 7.01
C TRP A 371 9.94 -9.24 6.26
N LEU A 372 10.60 -9.06 5.11
CA LEU A 372 11.03 -10.13 4.22
C LEU A 372 12.46 -9.91 3.73
N THR A 373 13.13 -10.97 3.30
CA THR A 373 14.44 -10.91 2.65
C THR A 373 14.45 -11.78 1.39
N PRO A 374 13.74 -11.36 0.32
CA PRO A 374 13.61 -12.16 -0.91
C PRO A 374 14.91 -12.34 -1.70
N LEU A 375 15.88 -11.45 -1.51
CA LEU A 375 17.12 -11.42 -2.27
C LEU A 375 18.31 -11.36 -1.30
N SER A 376 19.41 -11.99 -1.70
CA SER A 376 20.72 -11.62 -1.19
C SER A 376 21.15 -10.25 -1.72
N LYS A 377 22.15 -9.66 -1.08
CA LYS A 377 22.73 -8.39 -1.52
C LYS A 377 23.26 -8.45 -2.96
N GLU A 378 23.97 -9.52 -3.34
CA GLU A 378 24.48 -9.68 -4.72
C GLU A 378 23.34 -9.77 -5.75
N GLU A 379 22.24 -10.45 -5.43
CA GLU A 379 21.08 -10.55 -6.31
C GLU A 379 20.37 -9.19 -6.45
N ALA A 380 20.23 -8.44 -5.36
CA ALA A 380 19.68 -7.09 -5.37
C ALA A 380 20.56 -6.13 -6.20
N GLU A 381 21.89 -6.17 -6.03
CA GLU A 381 22.85 -5.41 -6.84
C GLU A 381 22.75 -5.78 -8.33
N LYS A 382 22.56 -7.08 -8.63
CA LYS A 382 22.43 -7.54 -10.02
C LYS A 382 21.16 -7.03 -10.69
N ILE A 383 20.02 -7.08 -10.00
CA ILE A 383 18.76 -6.48 -10.47
C ILE A 383 18.94 -4.97 -10.65
N THR A 384 19.56 -4.30 -9.67
CA THR A 384 19.84 -2.86 -9.69
C THR A 384 20.63 -2.46 -10.93
N SER A 385 21.68 -3.21 -11.28
CA SER A 385 22.47 -2.99 -12.50
C SER A 385 21.61 -3.04 -13.77
N GLY A 386 20.73 -4.04 -13.90
CA GLY A 386 19.82 -4.15 -15.05
C GLY A 386 18.78 -3.02 -15.09
N MET A 387 18.27 -2.60 -13.93
CA MET A 387 17.34 -1.46 -13.79
C MET A 387 18.01 -0.11 -14.11
N VAL A 388 19.27 0.08 -13.73
CA VAL A 388 20.09 1.24 -14.12
C VAL A 388 20.31 1.26 -15.63
N LEU A 389 20.61 0.11 -16.22
CA LEU A 389 20.76 -0.01 -17.68
C LEU A 389 19.46 0.27 -18.42
N ALA A 390 18.31 -0.10 -17.83
CA ALA A 390 16.99 0.22 -18.37
C ALA A 390 16.75 1.73 -18.49
N VAL A 391 17.25 2.52 -17.54
CA VAL A 391 17.17 3.99 -17.61
C VAL A 391 18.20 4.53 -18.60
N ASN A 392 19.44 4.07 -18.54
CA ASN A 392 20.53 4.66 -19.33
C ASN A 392 20.42 4.33 -20.83
N LYS A 393 19.88 3.17 -21.19
CA LYS A 393 19.86 2.67 -22.58
C LYS A 393 18.58 1.95 -22.99
N GLY A 394 17.67 1.69 -22.05
CA GLY A 394 16.53 0.79 -22.24
C GLY A 394 15.18 1.49 -22.22
N THR A 395 14.15 0.73 -21.84
CA THR A 395 12.76 1.19 -21.90
C THR A 395 12.42 2.25 -20.84
N ALA A 396 13.21 2.36 -19.78
CA ALA A 396 12.95 3.23 -18.65
C ALA A 396 13.61 4.62 -18.76
N SER A 397 14.25 4.94 -19.90
CA SER A 397 14.96 6.20 -20.13
C SER A 397 14.17 7.49 -19.88
N PRO A 398 12.84 7.56 -20.09
CA PRO A 398 12.10 8.80 -19.82
C PRO A 398 12.11 9.22 -18.34
N GLY A 399 12.38 8.31 -17.40
CA GLY A 399 12.50 8.62 -15.98
C GLY A 399 13.91 9.04 -15.53
N ALA A 400 14.85 9.26 -16.46
CA ALA A 400 16.20 9.71 -16.11
C ALA A 400 16.20 11.11 -15.48
N ILE A 401 17.01 11.27 -14.43
CA ILE A 401 17.21 12.52 -13.68
C ILE A 401 18.66 12.95 -13.83
N SER A 402 18.89 14.24 -14.05
CA SER A 402 20.25 14.79 -14.13
C SER A 402 20.87 14.84 -12.74
N GLY A 403 22.06 14.29 -12.56
CA GLY A 403 22.80 14.35 -11.29
C GLY A 403 22.51 13.22 -10.31
N ALA A 404 21.58 12.32 -10.62
CA ALA A 404 21.30 11.12 -9.81
C ALA A 404 21.18 9.89 -10.71
N GLN A 405 21.83 8.78 -10.32
CA GLN A 405 21.64 7.51 -11.04
C GLN A 405 20.31 6.89 -10.61
N ILE A 406 19.43 6.61 -11.56
CA ILE A 406 18.12 6.00 -11.30
C ILE A 406 18.16 4.53 -11.70
N ALA A 407 17.60 3.67 -10.84
CA ALA A 407 17.28 2.28 -11.17
C ALA A 407 15.78 2.17 -11.38
N ALA A 408 15.33 1.79 -12.58
CA ALA A 408 13.90 1.69 -12.87
C ALA A 408 13.52 0.55 -13.81
N LYS A 409 12.23 0.22 -13.81
CA LYS A 409 11.61 -0.72 -14.75
C LYS A 409 10.23 -0.22 -15.17
N THR A 410 9.98 -0.23 -16.49
CA THR A 410 8.65 0.02 -17.05
C THR A 410 7.82 -1.26 -17.11
N GLY A 411 6.51 -1.10 -17.00
CA GLY A 411 5.54 -2.12 -17.39
C GLY A 411 4.45 -1.51 -18.27
N SER A 412 3.92 -2.35 -19.15
CA SER A 412 2.68 -2.11 -19.87
C SER A 412 1.90 -3.40 -19.74
N ALA A 413 0.74 -3.33 -19.10
CA ALA A 413 -0.07 -4.50 -18.81
C ALA A 413 -1.43 -4.37 -19.51
N GLU A 414 -1.87 -5.44 -20.15
CA GLU A 414 -3.15 -5.45 -20.84
C GLU A 414 -4.28 -5.55 -19.80
N PRO A 415 -5.28 -4.66 -19.84
CA PRO A 415 -6.41 -4.70 -18.90
C PRO A 415 -7.33 -5.93 -19.10
N GLY A 416 -7.14 -6.68 -20.19
CA GLY A 416 -8.08 -7.67 -20.70
C GLY A 416 -9.19 -7.02 -21.53
N GLY A 417 -9.31 -7.41 -22.80
CA GLY A 417 -10.27 -6.81 -23.76
C GLY A 417 -9.68 -5.65 -24.57
N ASP A 418 -10.56 -4.84 -25.18
CA ASP A 418 -10.17 -3.68 -26.01
C ASP A 418 -9.93 -2.45 -25.13
N GLY A 419 -8.69 -1.98 -25.04
CA GLY A 419 -8.34 -0.76 -24.32
C GLY A 419 -6.83 -0.54 -24.24
N ASP A 420 -6.42 0.70 -23.93
CA ASP A 420 -5.01 1.01 -23.71
C ASP A 420 -4.48 0.26 -22.48
N THR A 421 -3.20 -0.13 -22.53
CA THR A 421 -2.53 -0.83 -21.44
C THR A 421 -2.43 0.05 -20.19
N HIS A 422 -2.45 -0.57 -19.01
CA HIS A 422 -2.04 0.11 -17.79
C HIS A 422 -0.54 0.45 -17.86
N ALA A 423 -0.20 1.69 -17.57
CA ALA A 423 1.17 2.18 -17.61
C ALA A 423 1.79 2.07 -16.21
N TRP A 424 2.84 1.26 -16.11
CA TRP A 424 3.58 1.03 -14.87
C TRP A 424 4.99 1.62 -14.93
N TYR A 425 5.43 2.20 -13.83
CA TYR A 425 6.84 2.55 -13.63
C TYR A 425 7.22 2.33 -12.17
N ILE A 426 8.20 1.47 -11.94
CA ILE A 426 8.83 1.30 -10.63
C ILE A 426 10.26 1.83 -10.69
N ALA A 427 10.69 2.53 -9.63
CA ALA A 427 12.02 3.10 -9.58
C ALA A 427 12.49 3.34 -8.16
N PHE A 428 13.80 3.41 -7.97
CA PHE A 428 14.40 3.96 -6.76
C PHE A 428 15.64 4.78 -7.10
N ALA A 429 15.97 5.69 -6.19
CA ALA A 429 17.07 6.62 -6.38
C ALA A 429 17.63 7.18 -5.06
N PRO A 430 18.90 7.63 -5.09
CA PRO A 430 19.93 7.26 -6.07
C PRO A 430 20.22 5.76 -6.02
N ALA A 431 20.62 5.15 -7.14
CA ALA A 431 20.80 3.69 -7.22
C ALA A 431 21.91 3.17 -6.28
N GLU A 432 22.91 3.99 -6.00
CA GLU A 432 24.05 3.70 -5.15
C GLU A 432 23.80 3.88 -3.65
N ASN A 433 22.86 4.74 -3.28
CA ASN A 433 22.47 5.01 -1.89
C ASN A 433 20.98 5.34 -1.83
N PRO A 434 20.09 4.34 -1.95
CA PRO A 434 18.68 4.61 -2.17
C PRO A 434 18.00 5.34 -1.01
N GLU A 435 17.28 6.40 -1.34
CA GLU A 435 16.57 7.26 -0.39
C GLU A 435 15.06 7.19 -0.59
N ILE A 436 14.63 6.83 -1.80
CA ILE A 436 13.23 6.72 -2.16
C ILE A 436 13.02 5.57 -3.14
N ALA A 437 11.97 4.79 -2.91
CA ALA A 437 11.43 3.81 -3.84
C ALA A 437 10.00 4.20 -4.21
N VAL A 438 9.68 4.20 -5.50
CA VAL A 438 8.41 4.67 -6.06
C VAL A 438 7.80 3.62 -6.97
N ALA A 439 6.49 3.43 -6.86
CA ALA A 439 5.67 2.75 -7.87
C ALA A 439 4.56 3.67 -8.37
N VAL A 440 4.45 3.80 -9.69
CA VAL A 440 3.42 4.57 -10.37
C VAL A 440 2.61 3.66 -11.26
N LEU A 441 1.29 3.78 -11.14
CA LEU A 441 0.31 3.18 -12.04
C LEU A 441 -0.55 4.29 -12.63
N VAL A 442 -0.70 4.28 -13.95
CA VAL A 442 -1.73 5.08 -14.65
C VAL A 442 -2.62 4.11 -15.41
N GLU A 443 -3.89 4.06 -15.03
CA GLU A 443 -4.86 3.18 -15.68
C GLU A 443 -5.11 3.63 -17.11
N HIS A 444 -5.09 2.67 -18.05
CA HIS A 444 -5.21 2.94 -19.48
C HIS A 444 -4.25 4.04 -19.97
N GLY A 445 -3.11 4.22 -19.30
CA GLY A 445 -2.11 5.24 -19.62
C GLY A 445 -1.23 4.90 -20.82
N GLY A 446 -1.44 3.74 -21.45
CA GLY A 446 -0.62 3.22 -22.53
C GLY A 446 0.75 2.76 -22.02
N THR A 447 1.81 3.44 -22.45
CA THR A 447 3.18 2.99 -22.14
C THR A 447 3.67 3.48 -20.77
N GLY A 448 4.29 2.58 -20.00
CA GLY A 448 4.93 2.93 -18.71
C GLY A 448 5.95 4.07 -18.83
N GLY A 449 6.75 4.07 -19.91
CA GLY A 449 7.71 5.13 -20.19
C GLY A 449 7.08 6.49 -20.53
N GLY A 450 5.89 6.50 -21.13
CA GLY A 450 5.21 7.73 -21.53
C GLY A 450 4.39 8.37 -20.42
N ALA A 451 3.53 7.60 -19.75
CA ALA A 451 2.60 8.14 -18.76
C ALA A 451 3.11 8.08 -17.32
N ALA A 452 3.74 6.96 -16.92
CA ALA A 452 4.12 6.72 -15.52
C ALA A 452 5.54 7.21 -15.18
N ALA A 453 6.50 7.13 -16.11
CA ALA A 453 7.88 7.56 -15.88
C ALA A 453 8.04 9.05 -15.54
N PRO A 454 7.37 10.00 -16.23
CA PRO A 454 7.48 11.42 -15.88
C PRO A 454 6.94 11.74 -14.48
N ILE A 455 5.92 10.99 -14.03
CA ILE A 455 5.34 11.12 -12.69
C ILE A 455 6.34 10.62 -11.64
N ALA A 456 6.89 9.42 -11.84
CA ALA A 456 7.91 8.87 -10.95
C ALA A 456 9.13 9.79 -10.86
N LYS A 457 9.55 10.35 -12.00
CA LYS A 457 10.63 11.33 -12.07
C LYS A 457 10.35 12.56 -11.20
N ALA A 458 9.19 13.19 -11.34
CA ALA A 458 8.84 14.38 -10.57
C ALA A 458 8.84 14.11 -9.06
N VAL A 459 8.32 12.95 -8.65
CA VAL A 459 8.30 12.52 -7.24
C VAL A 459 9.72 12.27 -6.72
N ILE A 460 10.56 11.57 -7.48
CA ILE A 460 11.95 11.31 -7.08
C ILE A 460 12.74 12.62 -7.01
N GLU A 461 12.66 13.50 -8.02
CA GLU A 461 13.32 14.81 -7.99
C GLU A 461 12.91 15.60 -6.73
N LYS A 462 11.61 15.57 -6.39
CA LYS A 462 11.15 16.24 -5.17
C LYS A 462 11.69 15.60 -3.89
N ALA A 463 11.69 14.28 -3.80
CA ALA A 463 12.21 13.58 -2.62
C ALA A 463 13.69 13.91 -2.38
N LEU A 464 14.50 13.93 -3.44
CA LEU A 464 15.92 14.27 -3.35
C LEU A 464 16.13 15.75 -2.95
N GLU A 465 15.35 16.68 -3.51
CA GLU A 465 15.37 18.11 -3.13
C GLU A 465 15.05 18.30 -1.63
N LEU A 466 14.03 17.61 -1.13
CA LEU A 466 13.63 17.71 0.28
C LEU A 466 14.72 17.22 1.23
N LYS A 467 15.42 16.15 0.86
CA LYS A 467 16.50 15.58 1.67
C LYS A 467 17.77 16.43 1.66
N GLU A 468 18.08 17.10 0.56
CA GLU A 468 19.16 18.10 0.53
C GLU A 468 18.86 19.29 1.46
N GLY A 469 17.60 19.70 1.59
CA GLY A 469 17.19 20.81 2.45
C GLY A 469 17.11 20.50 3.95
N GLU A 470 17.14 19.21 4.34
CA GLU A 470 17.15 18.76 5.74
C GLU A 470 18.56 18.64 6.34
N ASN A 471 19.60 18.61 5.49
CA ASN A 471 21.02 18.61 5.88
C ASN A 471 21.61 20.02 5.93
#